data_AF-E0SNJ6-F1
#
_entry.id   AF-E0SNJ6-F1
#
_cell.length_a   1.000
_cell.length_b   1.000
_cell.length_c   1.000
_cell.angle_alpha   90.00
_cell.angle_beta   90.00
_cell.angle_gamma   90.00
#
_symmetry.space_group_name_H-M   'P 1'
#
loop_
_entity.id
_entity.type
_entity.pdbx_description
1 polymer ?
#
loop_
_entity_poly.entity_id
_entity_poly.type
_entity_poly.pdbx_seq_one_letter_code
_entity_poly.pdbx_strand_id
1 'polypeptide(L)'
;MDKRNISLIILCIAIAISVIFIWFTFVRNTPMTISSSSIRDILKEYVYAIAYLNRSSYALKNVSRGMDYIAPSRDEIVSIVENLQQYSIGLYLPPGSLGELLARSAETYLYISNASIDIVDSLSDIDTTIPIMREILVDVRSCNIDEALSKYFQINRTVIGVIYRLSESYLYLSNVDREKLLSKNHSIIVENSRNIVRSVLDSYNNFEKIMRLVATYRDLLNTLCSIRKNSSIDIETINTLLNRPDIQSSINECRASINSIEAKGVLSRDIAQTRNFIEELLKRYSQNQQQGSGPSGIGGGAGYVPPESDD
;
A
#
# COMPACT_ATOMS: atom_id res chain seq x y z
N MET A 1 22.43 -0.48 -75.59
CA MET A 1 21.59 0.60 -75.03
C MET A 1 22.43 1.86 -74.96
N ASP A 2 21.95 2.93 -75.59
CA ASP A 2 22.69 4.19 -75.67
C ASP A 2 22.84 4.82 -74.27
N LYS A 3 24.00 5.40 -73.95
CA LYS A 3 24.27 5.96 -72.60
C LYS A 3 23.22 7.01 -72.20
N ARG A 4 22.66 7.71 -73.18
CA ARG A 4 21.53 8.65 -73.01
C ARG A 4 20.25 7.96 -72.51
N ASN A 5 19.94 6.77 -73.00
CA ASN A 5 18.72 6.05 -72.61
C ASN A 5 18.82 5.51 -71.18
N ILE A 6 20.01 5.08 -70.75
CA ILE A 6 20.26 4.65 -69.36
C ILE A 6 20.11 5.85 -68.41
N SER A 7 20.66 7.01 -68.76
CA SER A 7 20.55 8.23 -67.94
C SER A 7 19.11 8.72 -67.79
N LEU A 8 18.29 8.63 -68.84
CA LEU A 8 16.87 8.98 -68.80
C LEU A 8 16.07 8.04 -67.88
N ILE A 9 16.34 6.74 -67.94
CA ILE A 9 15.68 5.75 -67.07
C ILE A 9 16.02 6.01 -65.60
N ILE A 10 17.29 6.28 -65.28
CA ILE A 10 17.71 6.58 -63.90
C ILE A 10 17.04 7.87 -63.39
N LEU A 11 16.93 8.91 -64.22
CA LEU A 11 16.25 10.15 -63.86
C LEU A 11 14.76 9.92 -63.57
N CYS A 12 14.07 9.14 -64.42
CA CYS A 12 12.66 8.80 -64.21
C CYS A 12 12.45 8.00 -62.92
N ILE A 13 13.34 7.04 -62.61
CA ILE A 13 13.30 6.28 -61.36
C ILE A 13 13.52 7.20 -60.16
N ALA A 14 14.49 8.11 -60.23
CA ALA A 14 14.76 9.07 -59.16
C ALA A 14 13.55 10.00 -58.90
N ILE A 15 12.94 10.53 -59.97
CA ILE A 15 11.73 11.35 -59.87
C ILE A 15 10.57 10.54 -59.27
N ALA A 16 10.36 9.29 -59.72
CA ALA A 16 9.32 8.42 -59.18
C ALA A 16 9.54 8.14 -57.68
N ILE A 17 10.77 7.85 -57.26
CA ILE A 17 11.11 7.66 -55.84
C ILE A 17 10.88 8.95 -55.05
N SER A 18 11.27 10.13 -55.58
CA SER A 18 11.03 11.41 -54.92
C SER A 18 9.54 11.73 -54.79
N VAL A 19 8.72 11.44 -55.81
CA VAL A 19 7.26 11.63 -55.75
C VAL A 19 6.63 10.66 -54.76
N ILE A 20 7.05 9.39 -54.73
CA ILE A 20 6.61 8.42 -53.73
C ILE A 20 7.01 8.88 -52.33
N PHE A 21 8.24 9.37 -52.15
CA PHE A 21 8.72 9.88 -50.87
C PHE A 21 7.93 11.11 -50.43
N ILE A 22 7.68 12.08 -51.31
CA ILE A 22 6.86 13.26 -51.03
C ILE A 22 5.42 12.83 -50.70
N TRP A 23 4.83 11.91 -51.46
CA TRP A 23 3.48 11.41 -51.19
C TRP A 23 3.41 10.70 -49.84
N PHE A 24 4.40 9.86 -49.52
CA PHE A 24 4.48 9.16 -48.24
C PHE A 24 4.76 10.10 -47.06
N THR A 25 5.49 11.20 -47.28
CA THR A 25 5.82 12.18 -46.23
C THR A 25 4.81 13.31 -46.08
N PHE A 26 4.04 13.68 -47.11
CA PHE A 26 3.05 14.76 -47.06
C PHE A 26 1.60 14.26 -47.02
N VAL A 27 1.25 13.26 -47.82
CA VAL A 27 -0.15 12.76 -47.88
C VAL A 27 -0.45 11.81 -46.71
N ARG A 28 0.55 11.03 -46.26
CA ARG A 28 0.39 10.17 -45.07
C ARG A 28 0.56 10.93 -43.74
N ASN A 29 1.26 12.07 -43.75
CA ASN A 29 1.45 12.91 -42.56
C ASN A 29 0.59 14.18 -42.57
N THR A 30 -0.53 14.22 -43.31
CA THR A 30 -1.51 15.28 -43.05
C THR A 30 -1.97 15.12 -41.60
N PRO A 31 -1.68 16.08 -40.71
CA PRO A 31 -2.10 15.98 -39.32
C PRO A 31 -3.61 15.82 -39.31
N MET A 32 -4.13 14.79 -38.65
CA MET A 32 -5.56 14.75 -38.34
C MET A 32 -5.88 16.04 -37.61
N THR A 33 -6.71 16.86 -38.22
CA THR A 33 -7.23 18.09 -37.61
C THR A 33 -8.16 17.66 -36.49
N ILE A 34 -7.64 17.64 -35.26
CA ILE A 34 -8.47 17.41 -34.08
C ILE A 34 -9.50 18.55 -34.02
N SER A 35 -10.78 18.21 -34.10
CA SER A 35 -11.84 19.20 -34.00
C SER A 35 -11.87 19.80 -32.58
N SER A 36 -12.34 21.05 -32.47
CA SER A 36 -12.53 21.68 -31.16
C SER A 36 -13.50 20.93 -30.26
N SER A 37 -14.45 20.17 -30.83
CA SER A 37 -15.32 19.26 -30.08
C SER A 37 -14.55 18.08 -29.49
N SER A 38 -13.68 17.43 -30.27
CA SER A 38 -12.86 16.31 -29.81
C SER A 38 -11.90 16.73 -28.69
N ILE A 39 -11.29 17.92 -28.79
CA ILE A 39 -10.44 18.46 -27.70
C ILE A 39 -11.27 18.64 -26.42
N ARG A 40 -12.48 19.23 -26.53
CA ARG A 40 -13.36 19.45 -25.38
C ARG A 40 -13.73 18.14 -24.70
N ASP A 41 -14.05 17.11 -25.47
CA ASP A 41 -14.45 15.81 -24.96
C ASP A 41 -13.28 15.12 -24.23
N ILE A 42 -12.07 15.17 -24.79
CA ILE A 42 -10.85 14.68 -24.14
C ILE A 42 -10.61 15.38 -22.79
N LEU A 43 -10.65 16.72 -22.78
CA LEU A 43 -10.43 17.49 -21.55
C LEU A 43 -11.50 17.19 -20.48
N LYS A 44 -12.74 16.93 -20.90
CA LYS A 44 -13.84 16.52 -20.02
C LYS A 44 -13.52 15.19 -19.34
N GLU A 45 -13.02 14.21 -20.09
CA GLU A 45 -12.59 12.92 -19.50
C GLU A 45 -11.47 13.09 -18.48
N TYR A 46 -10.53 14.00 -18.72
CA TYR A 46 -9.42 14.25 -17.78
C TYR A 46 -9.92 14.82 -16.45
N VAL A 47 -10.91 15.71 -16.51
CA VAL A 47 -11.56 16.26 -15.31
C VAL A 47 -12.35 15.17 -14.59
N TYR A 48 -13.05 14.31 -15.31
CA TYR A 48 -13.79 13.21 -14.70
C TYR A 48 -12.88 12.19 -14.02
N ALA A 49 -11.78 11.77 -14.66
CA ALA A 49 -10.77 10.90 -14.05
C ALA A 49 -10.34 11.42 -12.66
N ILE A 50 -10.04 12.71 -12.57
CA ILE A 50 -9.67 13.36 -11.29
C ILE A 50 -10.83 13.40 -10.30
N ALA A 51 -12.03 13.74 -10.75
CA ALA A 51 -13.21 13.79 -9.90
C ALA A 51 -13.52 12.42 -9.28
N TYR A 52 -13.43 11.34 -10.07
CA TYR A 52 -13.62 9.98 -9.60
C TYR A 52 -12.50 9.52 -8.68
N LEU A 53 -11.23 9.85 -8.95
CA LEU A 53 -10.14 9.55 -8.03
C LEU A 53 -10.36 10.22 -6.67
N ASN A 54 -10.75 11.50 -6.67
CA ASN A 54 -11.01 12.25 -5.45
C ASN A 54 -12.18 11.64 -4.64
N ARG A 55 -13.29 11.31 -5.32
CA ARG A 55 -14.46 10.67 -4.69
C ARG A 55 -14.13 9.28 -4.13
N SER A 56 -13.43 8.46 -4.91
CA SER A 56 -13.02 7.11 -4.51
C SER A 56 -12.08 7.15 -3.31
N SER A 57 -11.10 8.06 -3.33
CA SER A 57 -10.15 8.24 -2.22
C SER A 57 -10.83 8.80 -0.96
N TYR A 58 -11.80 9.68 -1.12
CA TYR A 58 -12.62 10.15 0.00
C TYR A 58 -13.45 9.00 0.60
N ALA A 59 -14.10 8.18 -0.24
CA ALA A 59 -14.81 6.99 0.21
C ALA A 59 -13.89 6.01 0.93
N LEU A 60 -12.70 5.72 0.37
CA LEU A 60 -11.67 4.87 0.98
C LEU A 60 -11.25 5.37 2.37
N LYS A 61 -11.06 6.69 2.50
CA LYS A 61 -10.72 7.32 3.79
C LYS A 61 -11.85 7.16 4.82
N ASN A 62 -13.11 7.23 4.40
CA ASN A 62 -14.24 7.11 5.30
C ASN A 62 -14.47 5.66 5.72
N VAL A 63 -14.54 4.73 4.77
CA VAL A 63 -14.78 3.31 5.04
C VAL A 63 -13.68 2.70 5.92
N SER A 64 -12.41 3.08 5.69
CA SER A 64 -11.29 2.63 6.53
C SER A 64 -11.35 3.14 7.98
N ARG A 65 -12.16 4.16 8.25
CA ARG A 65 -12.44 4.68 9.59
C ARG A 65 -13.74 4.14 10.18
N GLY A 66 -14.48 3.31 9.44
CA GLY A 66 -15.81 2.83 9.82
C GLY A 66 -16.87 3.93 9.76
N MET A 67 -16.71 4.89 8.84
CA MET A 67 -17.70 5.94 8.58
C MET A 67 -18.44 5.65 7.28
N ASP A 68 -19.69 6.09 7.20
CA ASP A 68 -20.49 6.00 5.98
C ASP A 68 -19.79 6.64 4.78
N TYR A 69 -20.01 6.05 3.61
CA TYR A 69 -19.44 6.49 2.36
C TYR A 69 -20.43 6.30 1.20
N ILE A 70 -20.24 7.08 0.16
CA ILE A 70 -20.95 6.94 -1.11
C ILE A 70 -19.90 6.50 -2.12
N ALA A 71 -19.99 5.24 -2.56
CA ALA A 71 -19.14 4.73 -3.61
C ALA A 71 -19.47 5.41 -4.95
N PRO A 72 -18.47 5.88 -5.71
CA PRO A 72 -18.72 6.29 -7.09
C PRO A 72 -19.11 5.08 -7.96
N SER A 73 -19.82 5.34 -9.06
CA SER A 73 -20.19 4.28 -10.01
C SER A 73 -18.96 3.72 -10.69
N ARG A 74 -18.74 2.41 -10.52
CA ARG A 74 -17.64 1.68 -11.18
C ARG A 74 -17.76 1.77 -12.70
N ASP A 75 -18.96 1.60 -13.25
CA ASP A 75 -19.20 1.55 -14.69
C ASP A 75 -18.91 2.90 -15.36
N GLU A 76 -19.17 4.01 -14.67
CA GLU A 76 -18.80 5.34 -15.15
C GLU A 76 -17.28 5.49 -15.26
N ILE A 77 -16.52 4.95 -14.28
CA ILE A 77 -15.05 5.00 -14.30
C ILE A 77 -14.49 4.10 -15.42
N VAL A 78 -15.09 2.92 -15.65
CA VAL A 78 -14.70 2.02 -16.74
C VAL A 78 -14.90 2.70 -18.10
N SER A 79 -16.03 3.39 -18.30
CA SER A 79 -16.25 4.14 -19.55
C SER A 79 -15.19 5.23 -19.78
N ILE A 80 -14.75 5.92 -18.72
CA ILE A 80 -13.65 6.90 -18.80
C ILE A 80 -12.35 6.20 -19.21
N VAL A 81 -12.03 5.05 -18.61
CA VAL A 81 -10.84 4.25 -18.97
C VAL A 81 -10.84 3.89 -20.45
N GLU A 82 -11.96 3.38 -20.97
CA GLU A 82 -12.11 3.02 -22.38
C GLU A 82 -11.90 4.22 -23.30
N ASN A 83 -12.50 5.38 -22.96
CA ASN A 83 -12.33 6.61 -23.73
C ASN A 83 -10.86 7.08 -23.72
N LEU A 84 -10.20 7.08 -22.55
CA LEU A 84 -8.81 7.48 -22.40
C LEU A 84 -7.83 6.55 -23.15
N GLN A 85 -8.11 5.25 -23.17
CA GLN A 85 -7.34 4.27 -23.94
C GLN A 85 -7.41 4.54 -25.44
N GLN A 86 -8.59 4.89 -25.96
CA GLN A 86 -8.74 5.25 -27.37
C GLN A 86 -7.89 6.49 -27.71
N TYR A 87 -7.83 7.47 -26.82
CA TYR A 87 -7.02 8.67 -27.00
C TYR A 87 -5.51 8.40 -26.89
N SER A 88 -5.08 7.47 -26.05
CA SER A 88 -3.65 7.16 -25.89
C SER A 88 -3.09 6.30 -27.03
N ILE A 89 -3.89 5.42 -27.63
CA ILE A 89 -3.46 4.47 -28.67
C ILE A 89 -3.62 5.08 -30.09
N GLY A 90 -4.54 6.03 -30.29
CA GLY A 90 -5.04 6.40 -31.61
C GLY A 90 -4.21 7.36 -32.46
N LEU A 91 -2.99 7.74 -32.08
CA LEU A 91 -2.42 9.01 -32.54
C LEU A 91 -0.97 8.89 -33.05
N TYR A 92 -0.82 8.59 -34.35
CA TYR A 92 0.41 8.87 -35.11
C TYR A 92 0.50 10.39 -35.32
N LEU A 93 1.02 11.10 -34.32
CA LEU A 93 0.99 12.55 -34.30
C LEU A 93 2.37 13.17 -34.52
N PRO A 94 2.43 14.32 -35.22
CA PRO A 94 3.67 15.06 -35.37
C PRO A 94 4.25 15.42 -33.99
N PRO A 95 5.57 15.25 -33.77
CA PRO A 95 6.24 15.68 -32.56
C PRO A 95 5.97 17.17 -32.25
N GLY A 96 5.63 17.47 -31.00
CA GLY A 96 5.33 18.82 -30.51
C GLY A 96 3.92 19.31 -30.83
N SER A 97 3.07 18.49 -31.46
CA SER A 97 1.68 18.86 -31.73
C SER A 97 0.82 18.85 -30.46
N LEU A 98 -0.23 19.68 -30.44
CA LEU A 98 -1.22 19.69 -29.35
C LEU A 98 -1.84 18.29 -29.13
N GLY A 99 -2.08 17.55 -30.21
CA GLY A 99 -2.62 16.20 -30.10
C GLY A 99 -1.65 15.24 -29.41
N GLU A 100 -0.34 15.35 -29.66
CA GLU A 100 0.65 14.47 -29.02
C GLU A 100 0.71 14.77 -27.52
N LEU A 101 0.66 16.06 -27.16
CA LEU A 101 0.55 16.49 -25.77
C LEU A 101 -0.71 15.93 -25.11
N LEU A 102 -1.85 16.02 -25.78
CA LEU A 102 -3.12 15.45 -25.28
C LEU A 102 -3.02 13.94 -25.13
N ALA A 103 -2.52 13.19 -26.12
CA ALA A 103 -2.36 11.73 -26.05
C ALA A 103 -1.45 11.30 -24.89
N ARG A 104 -0.32 12.01 -24.69
CA ARG A 104 0.59 11.77 -23.57
C ARG A 104 -0.07 12.08 -22.22
N SER A 105 -0.87 13.14 -22.14
CA SER A 105 -1.69 13.40 -20.95
C SER A 105 -2.74 12.31 -20.73
N ALA A 106 -3.36 11.76 -21.78
CA ALA A 106 -4.36 10.71 -21.68
C ALA A 106 -3.83 9.49 -20.93
N GLU A 107 -2.58 9.09 -21.20
CA GLU A 107 -1.90 8.01 -20.48
C GLU A 107 -1.80 8.29 -18.97
N THR A 108 -1.44 9.51 -18.58
CA THR A 108 -1.40 9.93 -17.18
C THR A 108 -2.80 9.84 -16.53
N TYR A 109 -3.85 10.27 -17.22
CA TYR A 109 -5.23 10.18 -16.72
C TYR A 109 -5.79 8.76 -16.73
N LEU A 110 -5.27 7.88 -17.59
CA LEU A 110 -5.60 6.46 -17.60
C LEU A 110 -5.10 5.79 -16.33
N TYR A 111 -3.86 6.07 -15.89
CA TYR A 111 -3.36 5.60 -14.59
C TYR A 111 -4.25 6.07 -13.43
N ILE A 112 -4.67 7.35 -13.44
CA ILE A 112 -5.59 7.92 -12.44
C ILE A 112 -6.92 7.15 -12.39
N SER A 113 -7.48 6.83 -13.55
CA SER A 113 -8.78 6.16 -13.66
C SER A 113 -8.70 4.69 -13.24
N ASN A 114 -7.64 3.97 -13.66
CA ASN A 114 -7.39 2.60 -13.21
C ASN A 114 -7.20 2.53 -11.68
N ALA A 115 -6.44 3.46 -11.10
CA ALA A 115 -6.31 3.55 -9.64
C ALA A 115 -7.67 3.74 -8.95
N SER A 116 -8.58 4.49 -9.56
CA SER A 116 -9.93 4.73 -9.03
C SER A 116 -10.77 3.46 -9.04
N ILE A 117 -10.68 2.65 -10.10
CA ILE A 117 -11.37 1.34 -10.18
C ILE A 117 -10.92 0.43 -9.04
N ASP A 118 -9.60 0.29 -8.85
CA ASP A 118 -9.08 -0.60 -7.80
C ASP A 118 -9.47 -0.14 -6.39
N ILE A 119 -9.54 1.18 -6.17
CA ILE A 119 -10.07 1.74 -4.92
C ILE A 119 -11.53 1.35 -4.75
N VAL A 120 -12.39 1.61 -5.75
CA VAL A 120 -13.82 1.32 -5.68
C VAL A 120 -14.08 -0.16 -5.44
N ASP A 121 -13.40 -1.03 -6.17
CA ASP A 121 -13.53 -2.47 -6.04
C ASP A 121 -13.12 -2.99 -4.64
N SER A 122 -12.28 -2.24 -3.91
CA SER A 122 -11.85 -2.60 -2.57
C SER A 122 -12.78 -2.10 -1.45
N LEU A 123 -13.72 -1.17 -1.73
CA LEU A 123 -14.47 -0.48 -0.66
C LEU A 123 -15.33 -1.43 0.18
N SER A 124 -16.09 -2.33 -0.47
CA SER A 124 -16.97 -3.28 0.23
C SER A 124 -16.18 -4.28 1.07
N ASP A 125 -15.04 -4.74 0.54
CA ASP A 125 -14.16 -5.65 1.26
C ASP A 125 -13.59 -4.95 2.50
N ILE A 126 -13.13 -3.70 2.35
CA ILE A 126 -12.59 -2.90 3.46
C ILE A 126 -13.64 -2.65 4.54
N ASP A 127 -14.87 -2.32 4.15
CA ASP A 127 -15.99 -2.10 5.05
C ASP A 127 -16.24 -3.33 5.94
N THR A 128 -16.14 -4.51 5.33
CA THR A 128 -16.35 -5.79 6.02
C THR A 128 -15.16 -6.17 6.90
N THR A 129 -13.92 -6.01 6.41
CA THR A 129 -12.75 -6.57 7.11
C THR A 129 -12.20 -5.67 8.20
N ILE A 130 -12.30 -4.34 8.11
CA ILE A 130 -11.72 -3.44 9.13
C ILE A 130 -12.27 -3.69 10.55
N PRO A 131 -13.59 -3.82 10.77
CA PRO A 131 -14.12 -4.15 12.09
C PRO A 131 -13.58 -5.48 12.61
N ILE A 132 -13.56 -6.52 11.77
CA ILE A 132 -13.10 -7.86 12.13
C ILE A 132 -11.60 -7.86 12.45
N MET A 133 -10.79 -7.13 11.69
CA MET A 133 -9.36 -6.95 11.98
C MET A 133 -9.13 -6.34 13.36
N ARG A 134 -9.93 -5.34 13.76
CA ARG A 134 -9.85 -4.75 15.10
C ARG A 134 -10.19 -5.77 16.18
N GLU A 135 -11.25 -6.55 16.00
CA GLU A 135 -11.63 -7.62 16.92
C GLU A 135 -10.53 -8.67 17.07
N ILE A 136 -9.94 -9.12 15.95
CA ILE A 136 -8.82 -10.07 15.95
C ILE A 136 -7.65 -9.53 16.78
N LEU A 137 -7.28 -8.26 16.56
CA LEU A 137 -6.21 -7.62 17.33
C LEU A 137 -6.57 -7.50 18.82
N VAL A 138 -7.83 -7.29 19.17
CA VAL A 138 -8.32 -7.34 20.57
C VAL A 138 -8.21 -8.75 21.15
N ASP A 139 -8.56 -9.78 20.39
CA ASP A 139 -8.48 -11.18 20.81
C ASP A 139 -7.03 -11.61 21.11
N VAL A 140 -6.08 -11.18 20.26
CA VAL A 140 -4.64 -11.38 20.52
C VAL A 140 -4.25 -10.73 21.85
N ARG A 141 -4.61 -9.45 22.07
CA ARG A 141 -4.32 -8.72 23.32
C ARG A 141 -5.03 -9.30 24.55
N SER A 142 -6.09 -10.06 24.35
CA SER A 142 -6.85 -10.73 25.41
C SER A 142 -6.36 -12.17 25.65
N CYS A 143 -5.25 -12.57 25.01
CA CYS A 143 -4.70 -13.92 25.10
C CYS A 143 -5.68 -15.00 24.61
N ASN A 144 -6.48 -14.69 23.58
CA ASN A 144 -7.39 -15.62 22.90
C ASN A 144 -6.82 -15.93 21.50
N ILE A 145 -5.62 -16.49 21.45
CA ILE A 145 -4.83 -16.65 20.21
C ILE A 145 -5.55 -17.52 19.18
N ASP A 146 -6.13 -18.64 19.62
CA ASP A 146 -6.82 -19.58 18.73
C ASP A 146 -8.08 -18.98 18.10
N GLU A 147 -8.83 -18.18 18.88
CA GLU A 147 -10.00 -17.45 18.39
C GLU A 147 -9.59 -16.38 17.37
N ALA A 148 -8.54 -15.61 17.68
CA ALA A 148 -7.98 -14.61 16.77
C ALA A 148 -7.56 -15.22 15.43
N LEU A 149 -6.89 -16.39 15.47
CA LEU A 149 -6.46 -17.11 14.27
C LEU A 149 -7.64 -17.67 13.49
N SER A 150 -8.66 -18.22 14.16
CA SER A 150 -9.89 -18.69 13.53
C SER A 150 -10.56 -17.57 12.72
N LYS A 151 -10.79 -16.42 13.34
CA LYS A 151 -11.35 -15.23 12.66
C LYS A 151 -10.45 -14.72 11.54
N TYR A 152 -9.14 -14.69 11.74
CA TYR A 152 -8.19 -14.29 10.69
C TYR A 152 -8.28 -15.19 9.46
N PHE A 153 -8.31 -16.52 9.64
CA PHE A 153 -8.40 -17.45 8.51
C PHE A 153 -9.71 -17.30 7.72
N GLN A 154 -10.80 -16.86 8.35
CA GLN A 154 -12.06 -16.57 7.66
C GLN A 154 -11.95 -15.35 6.73
N ILE A 155 -11.19 -14.32 7.11
CA ILE A 155 -11.07 -13.08 6.32
C ILE A 155 -9.78 -12.99 5.50
N ASN A 156 -8.83 -13.90 5.67
CA ASN A 156 -7.48 -13.79 5.11
C ASN A 156 -7.50 -13.58 3.59
N ARG A 157 -8.31 -14.36 2.86
CA ARG A 157 -8.43 -14.21 1.40
C ARG A 157 -8.85 -12.79 0.99
N THR A 158 -9.80 -12.21 1.71
CA THR A 158 -10.27 -10.84 1.48
C THR A 158 -9.19 -9.81 1.82
N VAL A 159 -8.50 -9.98 2.96
CA VAL A 159 -7.37 -9.13 3.36
C VAL A 159 -6.28 -9.10 2.29
N ILE A 160 -5.88 -10.26 1.76
CA ILE A 160 -4.89 -10.36 0.67
C ILE A 160 -5.42 -9.71 -0.62
N GLY A 161 -6.70 -9.89 -0.95
CA GLY A 161 -7.33 -9.24 -2.11
C GLY A 161 -7.30 -7.71 -2.02
N VAL A 162 -7.58 -7.15 -0.83
CA VAL A 162 -7.47 -5.71 -0.58
C VAL A 162 -6.03 -5.22 -0.70
N ILE A 163 -5.06 -5.95 -0.13
CA ILE A 163 -3.63 -5.61 -0.27
C ILE A 163 -3.24 -5.53 -1.75
N TYR A 164 -3.64 -6.52 -2.54
CA TYR A 164 -3.36 -6.56 -3.97
C TYR A 164 -3.92 -5.33 -4.70
N ARG A 165 -5.24 -5.06 -4.57
CA ARG A 165 -5.90 -3.94 -5.26
C ARG A 165 -5.34 -2.58 -4.84
N LEU A 166 -5.11 -2.37 -3.54
CA LEU A 166 -4.53 -1.11 -3.07
C LEU A 166 -3.06 -0.94 -3.48
N SER A 167 -2.31 -2.05 -3.64
CA SER A 167 -0.95 -2.00 -4.17
C SER A 167 -0.93 -1.62 -5.65
N GLU A 168 -1.83 -2.20 -6.46
CA GLU A 168 -2.01 -1.83 -7.87
C GLU A 168 -2.43 -0.36 -8.02
N SER A 169 -3.42 0.07 -7.23
CA SER A 169 -3.84 1.49 -7.18
C SER A 169 -2.68 2.42 -6.82
N TYR A 170 -1.88 2.06 -5.81
CA TYR A 170 -0.70 2.83 -5.42
C TYR A 170 0.36 2.88 -6.53
N LEU A 171 0.58 1.79 -7.25
CA LEU A 171 1.49 1.71 -8.39
C LEU A 171 1.02 2.62 -9.52
N TYR A 172 -0.25 2.54 -9.90
CA TYR A 172 -0.84 3.44 -10.89
C TYR A 172 -0.65 4.91 -10.51
N LEU A 173 -0.96 5.29 -9.27
CA LEU A 173 -0.78 6.66 -8.78
C LEU A 173 0.70 7.09 -8.73
N SER A 174 1.62 6.14 -8.56
CA SER A 174 3.06 6.41 -8.56
C SER A 174 3.62 6.62 -9.97
N ASN A 175 2.97 6.04 -10.98
CA ASN A 175 3.32 6.18 -12.40
C ASN A 175 2.71 7.44 -13.04
N VAL A 176 1.88 8.21 -12.31
CA VAL A 176 1.32 9.47 -12.79
C VAL A 176 2.42 10.50 -13.00
N ASP A 177 2.67 10.84 -14.27
CA ASP A 177 3.56 11.94 -14.66
C ASP A 177 2.89 13.29 -14.36
N ARG A 178 3.44 14.00 -13.36
CA ARG A 178 2.87 15.26 -12.86
C ARG A 178 3.01 16.41 -13.84
N GLU A 179 4.01 16.38 -14.72
CA GLU A 179 4.23 17.45 -15.70
C GLU A 179 3.18 17.40 -16.83
N LYS A 180 2.56 16.24 -17.02
CA LYS A 180 1.50 16.02 -18.01
C LYS A 180 0.09 16.26 -17.47
N LEU A 181 -0.06 16.65 -16.20
CA LEU A 181 -1.35 17.01 -15.63
C LEU A 181 -1.74 18.43 -16.05
N LEU A 182 -3.02 18.61 -16.42
CA LEU A 182 -3.52 19.90 -16.90
C LEU A 182 -3.54 21.03 -15.85
N SER A 183 -3.38 20.70 -14.57
CA SER A 183 -3.51 21.66 -13.48
C SER A 183 -2.76 21.20 -12.24
N LYS A 184 -2.20 22.16 -11.49
CA LYS A 184 -1.63 21.94 -10.16
C LYS A 184 -2.63 21.32 -9.18
N ASN A 185 -3.92 21.65 -9.31
CA ASN A 185 -4.97 21.05 -8.48
C ASN A 185 -5.11 19.55 -8.71
N HIS A 186 -4.92 19.08 -9.94
CA HIS A 186 -4.91 17.66 -10.25
C HIS A 186 -3.76 16.95 -9.54
N SER A 187 -2.56 17.55 -9.56
CA SER A 187 -1.39 17.00 -8.86
C SER A 187 -1.63 16.89 -7.35
N ILE A 188 -2.29 17.87 -6.74
CA ILE A 188 -2.66 17.85 -5.32
C ILE A 188 -3.63 16.71 -5.02
N ILE A 189 -4.66 16.53 -5.86
CA ILE A 189 -5.64 15.44 -5.68
C ILE A 189 -4.96 14.08 -5.80
N VAL A 190 -4.09 13.89 -6.80
CA VAL A 190 -3.33 12.64 -6.99
C VAL A 190 -2.46 12.35 -5.77
N GLU A 191 -1.70 13.33 -5.27
CA GLU A 191 -0.83 13.13 -4.10
C GLU A 191 -1.63 12.80 -2.83
N ASN A 192 -2.72 13.53 -2.59
CA ASN A 192 -3.60 13.26 -1.45
C ASN A 192 -4.20 11.86 -1.53
N SER A 193 -4.66 11.46 -2.71
CA SER A 193 -5.21 10.13 -2.97
C SER A 193 -4.17 9.03 -2.75
N ARG A 194 -2.95 9.22 -3.26
CA ARG A 194 -1.82 8.31 -3.07
C ARG A 194 -1.50 8.12 -1.59
N ASN A 195 -1.51 9.19 -0.80
CA ASN A 195 -1.25 9.13 0.63
C ASN A 195 -2.37 8.42 1.40
N ILE A 196 -3.63 8.57 0.98
CA ILE A 196 -4.76 7.82 1.56
C ILE A 196 -4.62 6.33 1.25
N VAL A 197 -4.40 5.96 -0.02
CA VAL A 197 -4.21 4.57 -0.45
C VAL A 197 -3.06 3.93 0.33
N ARG A 198 -1.91 4.61 0.41
CA ARG A 198 -0.74 4.14 1.17
C ARG A 198 -1.08 3.91 2.65
N SER A 199 -1.78 4.85 3.28
CA SER A 199 -2.14 4.75 4.70
C SER A 199 -3.04 3.54 4.98
N VAL A 200 -4.02 3.26 4.11
CA VAL A 200 -4.88 2.08 4.26
C VAL A 200 -4.09 0.80 3.97
N LEU A 201 -3.31 0.78 2.88
CA LEU A 201 -2.45 -0.35 2.52
C LEU A 201 -1.46 -0.72 3.64
N ASP A 202 -0.84 0.28 4.27
CA ASP A 202 0.07 0.07 5.41
C ASP A 202 -0.65 -0.62 6.58
N SER A 203 -1.93 -0.33 6.83
CA SER A 203 -2.70 -1.02 7.88
C SER A 203 -2.94 -2.48 7.55
N TYR A 204 -3.33 -2.80 6.31
CA TYR A 204 -3.53 -4.17 5.89
C TYR A 204 -2.22 -4.97 5.93
N ASN A 205 -1.13 -4.43 5.40
CA ASN A 205 0.18 -5.08 5.41
C ASN A 205 0.68 -5.35 6.84
N ASN A 206 0.55 -4.38 7.75
CA ASN A 206 1.02 -4.56 9.12
C ASN A 206 0.12 -5.49 9.94
N PHE A 207 -1.20 -5.47 9.71
CA PHE A 207 -2.12 -6.47 10.27
C PHE A 207 -1.75 -7.89 9.81
N GLU A 208 -1.50 -8.06 8.51
CA GLU A 208 -1.13 -9.34 7.91
C GLU A 208 0.17 -9.88 8.50
N LYS A 209 1.19 -9.02 8.65
CA LYS A 209 2.45 -9.36 9.34
C LYS A 209 2.23 -9.79 10.79
N ILE A 210 1.38 -9.09 11.54
CA ILE A 210 1.04 -9.49 12.92
C ILE A 210 0.41 -10.88 12.91
N MET A 211 -0.57 -11.12 12.05
CA MET A 211 -1.29 -12.40 12.05
C MET A 211 -0.45 -13.57 11.55
N ARG A 212 0.46 -13.36 10.59
CA ARG A 212 1.47 -14.36 10.24
C ARG A 212 2.38 -14.69 11.41
N LEU A 213 2.83 -13.68 12.15
CA LEU A 213 3.64 -13.88 13.36
C LEU A 213 2.87 -14.67 14.41
N VAL A 214 1.62 -14.28 14.69
CA VAL A 214 0.75 -14.98 15.65
C VAL A 214 0.52 -16.43 15.23
N ALA A 215 0.33 -16.70 13.94
CA ALA A 215 0.17 -18.06 13.42
C ALA A 215 1.46 -18.88 13.55
N THR A 216 2.61 -18.27 13.23
CA THR A 216 3.93 -18.92 13.27
C THR A 216 4.31 -19.32 14.69
N TYR A 217 4.05 -18.45 15.66
CA TYR A 217 4.40 -18.66 17.06
C TYR A 217 3.19 -19.01 17.93
N ARG A 218 2.16 -19.64 17.35
CA ARG A 218 0.89 -19.96 18.03
C ARG A 218 1.10 -20.66 19.36
N ASP A 219 1.86 -21.75 19.37
CA ASP A 219 2.06 -22.57 20.57
C ASP A 219 2.85 -21.84 21.66
N LEU A 220 3.87 -21.07 21.25
CA LEU A 220 4.62 -20.20 22.15
C LEU A 220 3.69 -19.16 22.78
N LEU A 221 2.94 -18.42 21.97
CA LEU A 221 2.05 -17.36 22.45
C LEU A 221 0.94 -17.92 23.35
N ASN A 222 0.35 -19.08 23.03
CA ASN A 222 -0.62 -19.77 23.88
C ASN A 222 -0.01 -20.18 25.22
N THR A 223 1.21 -20.71 25.21
CA THR A 223 1.94 -21.09 26.43
C THR A 223 2.18 -19.86 27.32
N LEU A 224 2.74 -18.78 26.75
CA LEU A 224 3.00 -17.53 27.46
C LEU A 224 1.70 -16.91 28.00
N CYS A 225 0.62 -16.96 27.23
CA CYS A 225 -0.69 -16.50 27.64
C CYS A 225 -1.30 -17.33 28.77
N SER A 226 -1.12 -18.65 28.75
CA SER A 226 -1.58 -19.55 29.81
C SER A 226 -0.86 -19.30 31.12
N ILE A 227 0.47 -19.10 31.07
CA ILE A 227 1.28 -18.71 32.23
C ILE A 227 0.81 -17.37 32.80
N ARG A 228 0.57 -16.37 31.93
CA ARG A 228 0.07 -15.07 32.37
C ARG A 228 -1.30 -15.14 33.04
N LYS A 229 -2.22 -15.97 32.53
CA LYS A 229 -3.58 -16.12 33.07
C LYS A 229 -3.58 -16.90 34.39
N ASN A 230 -2.65 -17.83 34.57
CA ASN A 230 -2.65 -18.73 35.72
C ASN A 230 -1.60 -18.32 36.77
N SER A 231 -2.05 -17.56 37.77
CA SER A 231 -1.20 -17.11 38.89
C SER A 231 -0.73 -18.22 39.84
N SER A 232 -1.18 -19.45 39.63
CA SER A 232 -0.87 -20.60 40.50
C SER A 232 0.25 -21.51 40.00
N ILE A 233 0.80 -21.25 38.80
CA ILE A 233 1.93 -22.03 38.28
C ILE A 233 3.19 -21.62 39.04
N ASP A 234 3.88 -22.62 39.59
CA ASP A 234 5.13 -22.43 40.30
C ASP A 234 6.24 -21.84 39.39
N ILE A 235 7.02 -20.91 39.95
CA ILE A 235 8.04 -20.13 39.25
C ILE A 235 9.16 -21.04 38.73
N GLU A 236 9.50 -22.11 39.47
CA GLU A 236 10.55 -23.06 39.07
C GLU A 236 10.13 -23.85 37.82
N THR A 237 8.85 -24.24 37.75
CA THR A 237 8.27 -24.90 36.56
C THR A 237 8.29 -23.97 35.34
N ILE A 238 7.92 -22.70 35.53
CA ILE A 238 7.96 -21.68 34.47
C ILE A 238 9.39 -21.48 33.97
N ASN A 239 10.37 -21.34 34.88
CA ASN A 239 11.76 -21.13 34.52
C ASN A 239 12.36 -22.36 33.81
N THR A 240 12.02 -23.57 34.23
CA THR A 240 12.47 -24.80 33.58
C THR A 240 11.96 -24.89 32.13
N LEU A 241 10.70 -24.51 31.90
CA LEU A 241 10.11 -24.50 30.56
C LEU A 241 10.74 -23.42 29.68
N LEU A 242 10.90 -22.20 30.19
CA LEU A 242 11.40 -21.06 29.41
C LEU A 242 12.90 -21.12 29.12
N ASN A 243 13.69 -21.76 29.99
CA ASN A 243 15.13 -21.94 29.78
C ASN A 243 15.46 -23.05 28.78
N ARG A 244 14.46 -23.74 28.21
CA ARG A 244 14.74 -24.70 27.14
C ARG A 244 15.28 -23.97 25.90
N PRO A 245 16.38 -24.43 25.29
CA PRO A 245 17.03 -23.74 24.17
C PRO A 245 16.11 -23.49 22.97
N ASP A 246 15.20 -24.42 22.68
CA ASP A 246 14.22 -24.33 21.59
C ASP A 246 13.20 -23.20 21.82
N ILE A 247 12.73 -23.05 23.06
CA ILE A 247 11.80 -21.99 23.45
C ILE A 247 12.51 -20.64 23.43
N GLN A 248 13.76 -20.58 23.91
CA GLN A 248 14.53 -19.33 23.89
C GLN A 248 14.85 -18.86 22.47
N SER A 249 15.17 -19.77 21.53
CA SER A 249 15.31 -19.43 20.11
C SER A 249 14.01 -18.86 19.55
N SER A 250 12.89 -19.54 19.81
CA SER A 250 11.57 -19.11 19.35
C SER A 250 11.18 -17.74 19.92
N ILE A 251 11.51 -17.44 21.18
CA ILE A 251 11.30 -16.12 21.80
C ILE A 251 12.13 -15.05 21.09
N ASN A 252 13.39 -15.32 20.79
CA ASN A 252 14.29 -14.37 20.14
C ASN A 252 13.86 -14.08 18.70
N GLU A 253 13.48 -15.11 17.94
CA GLU A 253 13.00 -14.99 16.56
C GLU A 253 11.65 -14.26 16.50
N CYS A 254 10.73 -14.59 17.42
CA CYS A 254 9.46 -13.88 17.57
C CYS A 254 9.68 -12.40 17.90
N ARG A 255 10.65 -12.11 18.80
CA ARG A 255 11.03 -10.74 19.16
C ARG A 255 11.63 -9.96 17.98
N ALA A 256 12.50 -10.58 17.19
CA ALA A 256 13.04 -9.96 15.99
C ALA A 256 11.93 -9.64 14.98
N SER A 257 11.01 -10.59 14.80
CA SER A 257 9.88 -10.47 13.88
C SER A 257 8.92 -9.36 14.29
N ILE A 258 8.54 -9.27 15.58
CA ILE A 258 7.60 -8.25 16.08
C ILE A 258 8.19 -6.84 15.99
N ASN A 259 9.50 -6.69 16.23
CA ASN A 259 10.21 -5.41 16.14
C ASN A 259 10.27 -4.86 14.71
N SER A 260 10.16 -5.71 13.69
CA SER A 260 10.13 -5.30 12.28
C SER A 260 8.77 -4.72 11.85
N ILE A 261 7.73 -4.86 12.68
CA ILE A 261 6.38 -4.40 12.37
C ILE A 261 6.21 -2.94 12.77
N GLU A 262 5.90 -2.10 11.78
CA GLU A 262 5.66 -0.69 11.97
C GLU A 262 4.18 -0.41 12.28
N ALA A 263 3.91 0.43 13.28
CA ALA A 263 2.55 0.88 13.57
C ALA A 263 2.16 2.06 12.66
N LYS A 264 1.83 1.76 11.40
CA LYS A 264 1.44 2.76 10.39
C LYS A 264 0.01 2.58 9.90
N GLY A 265 -0.52 3.66 9.33
CA GLY A 265 -1.85 3.68 8.70
C GLY A 265 -3.02 3.91 9.66
N VAL A 266 -4.23 3.67 9.14
CA VAL A 266 -5.50 3.85 9.85
C VAL A 266 -5.68 2.98 11.10
N LEU A 267 -5.05 1.79 11.15
CA LEU A 267 -5.05 0.89 12.31
C LEU A 267 -3.79 1.01 13.18
N SER A 268 -2.97 2.06 12.99
CA SER A 268 -1.70 2.25 13.70
C SER A 268 -1.82 2.07 15.21
N ARG A 269 -2.88 2.59 15.85
CA ARG A 269 -3.10 2.42 17.30
C ARG A 269 -3.29 0.95 17.70
N ASP A 270 -4.20 0.24 17.03
CA ASP A 270 -4.50 -1.17 17.34
C ASP A 270 -3.29 -2.08 17.08
N ILE A 271 -2.55 -1.80 16.01
CA ILE A 271 -1.31 -2.49 15.64
C ILE A 271 -0.25 -2.23 16.71
N ALA A 272 -0.02 -0.97 17.11
CA ALA A 272 0.94 -0.62 18.16
C ALA A 272 0.62 -1.29 19.49
N GLN A 273 -0.64 -1.27 19.90
CA GLN A 273 -1.08 -1.89 21.16
C GLN A 273 -0.86 -3.40 21.14
N THR A 274 -1.17 -4.06 20.02
CA THR A 274 -0.96 -5.51 19.86
C THR A 274 0.51 -5.87 19.83
N ARG A 275 1.31 -5.08 19.11
CA ARG A 275 2.77 -5.23 19.06
C ARG A 275 3.39 -5.10 20.44
N ASN A 276 3.07 -4.04 21.16
CA ASN A 276 3.59 -3.78 22.50
C ASN A 276 3.16 -4.87 23.50
N PHE A 277 1.93 -5.39 23.36
CA PHE A 277 1.46 -6.52 24.17
C PHE A 277 2.29 -7.79 23.93
N ILE A 278 2.54 -8.14 22.66
CA ILE A 278 3.38 -9.30 22.32
C ILE A 278 4.81 -9.09 22.83
N GLU A 279 5.37 -7.89 22.65
CA GLU A 279 6.69 -7.56 23.20
C GLU A 279 6.75 -7.68 24.72
N GLU A 280 5.73 -7.21 25.44
CA GLU A 280 5.65 -7.30 26.89
C GLU A 280 5.56 -8.75 27.35
N LEU A 281 4.73 -9.57 26.68
CA LEU A 281 4.70 -11.01 26.88
C LEU A 281 6.11 -11.58 26.75
N LEU A 282 6.82 -11.31 25.64
CA LEU A 282 8.17 -11.81 25.43
C LEU A 282 9.20 -11.27 26.44
N LYS A 283 9.09 -10.01 26.90
CA LYS A 283 10.04 -9.37 27.82
C LYS A 283 9.98 -9.95 29.23
N ARG A 284 8.77 -10.09 29.79
CA ARG A 284 8.55 -10.62 31.15
C ARG A 284 9.27 -11.94 31.38
N TYR A 285 9.38 -12.76 30.35
CA TYR A 285 9.96 -14.10 30.45
C TYR A 285 11.44 -14.17 30.08
N SER A 286 12.01 -13.13 29.47
CA SER A 286 13.46 -13.00 29.28
C SER A 286 14.18 -12.35 30.46
N GLN A 287 13.51 -11.52 31.27
CA GLN A 287 14.12 -10.79 32.39
C GLN A 287 14.28 -11.62 33.66
N ASN A 288 13.61 -12.78 33.78
CA ASN A 288 13.86 -13.75 34.86
C ASN A 288 15.28 -14.31 34.86
N GLN A 289 16.11 -14.01 33.85
CA GLN A 289 17.52 -14.38 33.81
C GLN A 289 18.48 -13.41 34.54
N GLN A 290 18.04 -12.21 34.97
CA GLN A 290 18.93 -11.24 35.62
C GLN A 290 18.72 -11.05 37.14
N GLN A 291 17.71 -11.66 37.76
CA GLN A 291 17.50 -11.60 39.22
C GLN A 291 17.84 -12.91 39.98
N GLY A 292 18.54 -13.85 39.33
CA GLY A 292 18.86 -15.17 39.90
C GLY A 292 20.28 -15.34 40.46
N SER A 293 21.02 -14.27 40.74
CA SER A 293 22.37 -14.38 41.33
C SER A 293 22.78 -13.10 42.07
N GLY A 294 22.18 -12.88 43.24
CA GLY A 294 22.67 -11.93 44.24
C GLY A 294 22.67 -12.64 45.61
N PRO A 295 23.81 -12.72 46.32
CA PRO A 295 23.85 -13.39 47.60
C PRO A 295 23.02 -12.62 48.63
N SER A 296 22.28 -13.38 49.44
CA SER A 296 21.58 -12.94 50.64
C SER A 296 22.52 -12.14 51.56
N GLY A 297 22.52 -10.82 51.39
CA GLY A 297 23.24 -9.87 52.22
C GLY A 297 22.36 -9.38 53.36
N ILE A 298 22.48 -10.04 54.51
CA ILE A 298 22.07 -9.52 55.82
C ILE A 298 22.98 -8.31 56.14
N GLY A 299 22.39 -7.14 56.34
CA GLY A 299 23.06 -5.94 56.88
C GLY A 299 22.02 -4.83 56.94
N GLY A 300 21.49 -4.43 58.09
CA GLY A 300 22.25 -3.94 59.24
C GLY A 300 22.16 -2.41 59.18
N GLY A 301 21.14 -1.84 59.81
CA GLY A 301 20.96 -0.39 59.87
C GLY A 301 22.01 0.27 60.78
N ALA A 302 22.37 1.50 60.44
CA ALA A 302 22.60 2.64 61.35
C ALA A 302 23.32 3.78 60.61
N GLY A 303 22.97 5.02 60.97
CA GLY A 303 23.93 6.14 60.98
C GLY A 303 23.81 7.16 59.85
N TYR A 304 22.85 8.07 59.97
CA TYR A 304 22.95 9.40 59.35
C TYR A 304 23.93 10.22 60.21
N VAL A 305 25.08 10.62 59.65
CA VAL A 305 26.00 11.58 60.26
C VAL A 305 26.02 12.83 59.36
N PRO A 306 25.56 14.00 59.83
CA PRO A 306 25.65 15.24 59.06
C PRO A 306 27.09 15.80 59.05
N PRO A 307 27.46 16.60 58.03
CA PRO A 307 28.84 17.02 57.80
C PRO A 307 29.31 18.08 58.80
N GLU A 308 30.59 18.01 59.15
CA GLU A 308 31.33 19.06 59.85
C GLU A 308 31.56 20.26 58.91
N SER A 309 31.32 21.45 59.47
CA SER A 309 31.55 22.76 58.86
C SER A 309 33.03 23.13 58.99
N ASP A 310 33.68 23.42 57.87
CA ASP A 310 34.98 24.10 57.86
C ASP A 310 34.78 25.61 57.65
N ASP A 311 35.49 26.38 58.47
CA ASP A 311 35.82 27.81 58.33
C ASP A 311 36.60 28.11 57.03
#